data_AF-A0A6M1N3X0-F1
#
_entry.id   AF-A0A6M1N3X0-F1
#
_cell.length_a   1.000
_cell.length_b   1.000
_cell.length_c   1.000
_cell.angle_alpha   90.00
_cell.angle_beta   90.00
_cell.angle_gamma   90.00
#
_symmetry.space_group_name_H-M   'P 1'
#
loop_
_entity.id
_entity.type
_entity.pdbx_description
1 polymer ?
#
loop_
_entity_poly.entity_id
_entity_poly.type
_entity_poly.pdbx_seq_one_letter_code
_entity_poly.pdbx_strand_id
1 'polypeptide(L)'
;MIRKIFYCLALLFCFFVSGAQESGQKLSLIPEPLHVEQHKGSFRLDRNVAIRVDEGNPELLKLADLFVQGVYDRTGLALKKGKPDGKGKSILLELVPDT
;
A
#
# COMPACT_ATOMS: atom_id res chain seq x y z
N MET A 1 -22.12 34.78 -31.14
CA MET A 1 -21.21 33.63 -31.33
C MET A 1 -20.53 33.18 -30.02
N ILE A 2 -20.03 34.11 -29.20
CA ILE A 2 -19.32 33.87 -27.92
C ILE A 2 -20.12 33.06 -26.88
N ARG A 3 -21.44 33.23 -26.79
CA ARG A 3 -22.28 32.54 -25.81
C ARG A 3 -22.31 31.02 -26.01
N LYS A 4 -22.25 30.53 -27.26
CA LYS A 4 -22.21 29.10 -27.59
C LYS A 4 -20.85 28.46 -27.24
N ILE A 5 -19.77 29.22 -27.36
CA ILE A 5 -18.41 28.80 -26.99
C ILE A 5 -18.30 28.62 -25.48
N PHE A 6 -18.94 29.49 -24.70
CA PHE A 6 -18.98 29.39 -23.25
C PHE A 6 -19.69 28.11 -22.75
N TYR A 7 -20.78 27.71 -23.41
CA TYR A 7 -21.46 26.45 -23.11
C TYR A 7 -20.61 25.22 -23.49
N CYS A 8 -19.88 25.26 -24.61
CA CYS A 8 -18.96 24.18 -24.97
C CYS A 8 -17.79 24.04 -23.98
N LEU A 9 -17.26 25.15 -23.46
CA LEU A 9 -16.18 25.14 -22.47
C LEU A 9 -16.64 24.60 -21.12
N ALA A 10 -17.85 24.95 -20.68
CA ALA A 10 -18.46 24.41 -19.47
C ALA A 10 -18.77 22.90 -19.59
N LEU A 11 -19.20 22.45 -20.78
CA LEU A 11 -19.45 21.04 -21.05
C LEU A 11 -18.15 20.22 -21.02
N LEU A 12 -17.06 20.73 -21.62
CA LEU A 12 -15.74 20.08 -21.61
C LEU A 12 -15.14 19.97 -20.20
N PHE A 13 -15.38 20.93 -19.32
CA PHE A 13 -14.89 20.87 -17.93
C PHE A 13 -15.59 19.79 -17.09
N CYS A 14 -16.87 19.49 -17.37
CA CYS A 14 -17.60 18.42 -16.66
C CYS A 14 -17.11 17.00 -17.01
N PHE A 15 -16.57 16.77 -18.22
CA PHE A 15 -16.08 15.44 -18.61
C PHE A 15 -14.75 15.03 -17.94
N PHE A 16 -13.99 15.98 -17.40
CA PHE A 16 -12.74 15.70 -16.69
C PHE A 16 -12.93 15.28 -15.23
N VAL A 17 -14.15 15.38 -14.68
CA VAL A 17 -14.50 14.79 -13.38
C VAL A 17 -14.88 13.31 -13.57
N SER A 18 -14.07 12.57 -14.34
CA SER A 18 -14.05 11.13 -14.22
C SER A 18 -13.38 10.83 -12.89
N GLY A 19 -14.21 10.72 -11.84
CA GLY A 19 -13.77 10.33 -10.52
C GLY A 19 -12.88 9.12 -10.63
N ALA A 20 -11.64 9.24 -10.16
CA ALA A 20 -10.78 8.11 -9.91
C ALA A 20 -11.58 7.15 -9.05
N GLN A 21 -12.04 6.07 -9.68
CA GLN A 21 -12.83 5.04 -9.03
C GLN A 21 -11.92 4.42 -7.97
N GLU A 22 -12.16 4.77 -6.70
CA GLU A 22 -11.60 4.06 -5.55
C GLU A 22 -12.15 2.64 -5.68
N SER A 23 -11.38 1.75 -6.31
CA SER A 23 -11.72 0.33 -6.34
C SER A 23 -11.60 -0.13 -4.89
N GLY A 24 -12.74 -0.26 -4.19
CA GLY A 24 -12.81 -0.98 -2.93
C GLY A 24 -12.35 -2.40 -3.20
N GLN A 25 -11.05 -2.66 -3.07
CA GLN A 25 -10.48 -3.98 -3.25
C GLN A 25 -11.07 -4.86 -2.16
N LYS A 26 -12.02 -5.72 -2.53
CA LYS A 26 -12.48 -6.78 -1.64
C LYS A 26 -11.31 -7.75 -1.45
N LEU A 27 -10.68 -7.70 -0.27
CA LEU A 27 -9.64 -8.64 0.11
C LEU A 27 -10.25 -10.04 0.22
N SER A 28 -9.95 -10.91 -0.74
CA SER A 28 -10.35 -12.32 -0.71
C SER A 28 -9.23 -13.13 -0.08
N LEU A 29 -9.24 -13.17 1.25
CA LEU A 29 -8.27 -13.91 2.06
C LEU A 29 -8.92 -15.18 2.62
N ILE A 30 -8.13 -16.25 2.76
CA ILE A 30 -8.54 -17.49 3.40
C ILE A 30 -7.53 -17.79 4.52
N PRO A 31 -7.97 -17.94 5.79
CA PRO A 31 -9.34 -17.70 6.26
C PRO A 31 -9.74 -16.22 6.14
N GLU A 32 -11.05 -15.95 6.16
CA GLU A 32 -11.54 -14.57 6.17
C GLU A 32 -11.19 -13.90 7.51
N PRO A 33 -10.67 -12.65 7.50
CA PRO A 33 -10.43 -11.91 8.74
C PRO A 33 -11.73 -11.66 9.50
N LEU A 34 -11.67 -11.70 10.83
CA LEU A 34 -12.84 -11.46 11.69
C LEU A 34 -13.44 -10.05 11.50
N HIS A 35 -12.57 -9.06 11.27
CA HIS A 35 -12.94 -7.66 11.09
C HIS A 35 -11.95 -6.96 10.15
N VAL A 36 -12.46 -6.10 9.25
CA VAL A 36 -11.65 -5.27 8.34
C VAL A 36 -12.24 -3.87 8.29
N GLU A 37 -11.45 -2.88 8.68
CA GLU A 37 -11.81 -1.47 8.58
C GLU A 37 -11.13 -0.83 7.37
N GLN A 38 -11.91 -0.17 6.52
CA GLN A 38 -11.37 0.58 5.39
C GLN A 38 -11.19 2.05 5.79
N HIS A 39 -9.97 2.54 5.60
CA HIS A 39 -9.63 3.95 5.78
C HIS A 39 -9.24 4.59 4.45
N LYS A 40 -9.39 5.92 4.37
CA LYS A 40 -8.95 6.68 3.19
C LYS A 40 -7.43 6.61 3.05
N GLY A 41 -6.97 6.48 1.82
CA GLY A 41 -5.56 6.43 1.47
C GLY A 41 -5.16 5.13 0.79
N SER A 42 -3.91 5.06 0.33
CA SER A 42 -3.36 3.83 -0.25
C SER A 42 -1.89 3.69 0.06
N PHE A 43 -1.46 2.44 0.23
CA PHE A 43 -0.05 2.10 0.32
C PHE A 43 0.39 1.41 -0.97
N ARG A 44 1.20 2.10 -1.77
CA ARG A 44 1.77 1.51 -2.99
C ARG A 44 3.02 0.71 -2.64
N LEU A 45 3.13 -0.54 -3.05
CA LEU A 45 4.42 -1.24 -2.94
C LEU A 45 5.34 -0.81 -4.09
N ASP A 46 6.57 -0.39 -3.78
CA ASP A 46 7.59 0.01 -4.76
C ASP A 46 9.01 -0.28 -4.23
N ARG A 47 10.04 -0.01 -5.04
CA ARG A 47 11.44 -0.28 -4.72
C ARG A 47 12.02 0.58 -3.58
N ASN A 48 11.31 1.62 -3.14
CA ASN A 48 11.73 2.49 -2.05
C ASN A 48 11.18 2.03 -0.70
N VAL A 49 10.32 1.00 -0.68
CA VAL A 49 9.81 0.40 0.56
C VAL A 49 10.89 -0.44 1.23
N ALA A 50 11.11 -0.18 2.52
CA ALA A 50 11.98 -1.00 3.37
C ALA A 50 11.17 -1.89 4.33
N ILE A 51 11.62 -3.12 4.53
CA ILE A 51 11.11 -4.00 5.59
C ILE A 51 11.91 -3.73 6.85
N ARG A 52 11.25 -3.27 7.90
CA ARG A 52 11.88 -2.91 9.16
C ARG A 52 11.62 -3.98 10.19
N VAL A 53 12.66 -4.31 10.94
CA VAL A 53 12.63 -5.41 11.90
C VAL A 53 13.68 -5.18 12.97
N ASP A 54 13.39 -5.59 14.19
CA ASP A 54 14.38 -5.61 15.27
C ASP A 54 15.45 -6.68 15.00
N GLU A 55 16.69 -6.24 14.82
CA GLU A 55 17.84 -7.11 14.58
C GLU A 55 18.21 -7.95 15.81
N GLY A 56 17.73 -7.58 17.00
CA GLY A 56 17.89 -8.35 18.24
C GLY A 56 17.06 -9.63 18.29
N ASN A 57 16.06 -9.77 17.40
CA ASN A 57 15.17 -10.92 17.39
C ASN A 57 15.40 -11.83 16.16
N PRO A 58 16.01 -13.01 16.33
CA PRO A 58 16.33 -13.90 15.22
C PRO A 58 15.09 -14.51 14.53
N GLU A 59 13.96 -14.62 15.24
CA GLU A 59 12.72 -15.11 14.67
C GLU A 59 12.11 -14.08 13.73
N LEU A 60 12.05 -12.82 14.16
CA LEU A 60 11.58 -11.74 13.31
C LEU A 60 12.48 -11.54 12.09
N LEU A 61 13.80 -11.72 12.22
CA LEU A 61 14.72 -11.67 11.08
C LEU A 61 14.39 -12.74 10.04
N LYS A 62 14.11 -13.98 10.46
CA LYS A 62 13.69 -15.06 9.54
C LYS A 62 12.35 -14.73 8.89
N LEU A 63 11.41 -14.17 9.64
CA LEU A 63 10.12 -13.74 9.10
C LEU A 63 10.28 -12.64 8.05
N ALA A 64 11.17 -11.67 8.30
CA ALA A 64 11.50 -10.63 7.34
C ALA A 64 12.07 -11.20 6.04
N ASP A 65 12.94 -12.21 6.13
CA ASP A 65 13.49 -12.88 4.95
C ASP A 65 12.42 -13.61 4.14
N LEU A 66 11.54 -14.37 4.82
CA LEU A 66 10.40 -15.03 4.18
C LEU A 66 9.45 -14.02 3.52
N PHE A 67 9.20 -12.89 4.17
CA PHE A 67 8.35 -11.83 3.62
C PHE A 67 8.97 -11.22 2.36
N VAL A 68 10.25 -10.83 2.42
CA VAL A 68 10.97 -10.23 1.28
C VAL A 68 10.99 -11.21 0.11
N GLN A 69 11.28 -12.48 0.35
CA GLN A 69 11.26 -13.50 -0.69
C GLN A 69 9.87 -13.68 -1.29
N GLY A 70 8.84 -13.79 -0.44
CA GLY A 70 7.46 -13.93 -0.91
C GLY A 70 6.95 -12.74 -1.72
N VAL A 71 7.41 -11.52 -1.41
CA VAL A 71 7.14 -10.33 -2.23
C VAL A 71 7.87 -10.42 -3.57
N TYR A 72 9.15 -10.78 -3.56
CA TYR A 72 9.95 -10.89 -4.77
C TYR A 72 9.35 -11.90 -5.74
N ASP A 73 8.99 -13.09 -5.27
CA ASP A 73 8.43 -14.17 -6.09
C ASP A 73 7.12 -13.77 -6.79
N ARG A 74 6.34 -12.86 -6.19
CA ARG A 74 5.03 -12.42 -6.71
C ARG A 74 5.09 -11.14 -7.54
N THR A 75 6.09 -10.28 -7.29
CA THR A 75 6.10 -8.91 -7.83
C THR A 75 7.39 -8.55 -8.57
N GLY A 76 8.46 -9.34 -8.43
CA GLY A 76 9.80 -9.03 -8.89
C GLY A 76 10.48 -7.86 -8.15
N LEU A 77 9.87 -7.34 -7.07
CA LEU A 77 10.43 -6.24 -6.29
C LEU A 77 11.42 -6.76 -5.26
N ALA A 78 12.69 -6.39 -5.41
CA ALA A 78 13.71 -6.62 -4.40
C ALA A 78 13.63 -5.56 -3.30
N LEU A 79 12.96 -5.88 -2.19
CA LEU A 79 12.85 -5.00 -1.03
C LEU A 79 14.09 -5.09 -0.15
N LYS A 80 14.45 -3.97 0.48
CA LYS A 80 15.60 -3.91 1.41
C LYS A 80 15.13 -4.03 2.86
N LYS A 81 15.91 -4.72 3.68
CA LYS A 81 15.74 -4.69 5.14
C LYS A 81 16.36 -3.41 5.71
N GLY A 82 15.82 -2.92 6.82
CA GLY A 82 16.32 -1.75 7.53
C GLY A 82 16.01 -1.80 9.03
N LYS A 83 16.62 -0.87 9.76
CA LYS A 83 16.43 -0.72 11.21
C LYS A 83 15.01 -0.26 11.56
N PRO A 84 14.49 -0.62 12.76
CA PRO A 84 13.14 -0.25 13.18
C PRO A 84 12.90 1.27 13.16
N ASP A 85 13.88 2.06 13.60
CA ASP A 85 13.79 3.53 13.68
C ASP A 85 14.13 4.26 12.36
N GLY A 86 14.08 3.56 11.23
CA GLY A 86 14.35 4.17 9.92
C GLY A 86 13.41 5.32 9.59
N LYS A 87 13.79 6.15 8.62
CA LYS A 87 12.88 7.14 8.00
C LYS A 87 12.41 6.67 6.63
N GLY A 88 11.29 7.22 6.16
CA GLY A 88 10.72 6.91 4.86
C GLY A 88 9.70 5.77 4.88
N LYS A 89 9.34 5.31 3.69
CA LYS A 89 8.26 4.35 3.45
C LYS A 89 8.67 2.93 3.86
N SER A 90 7.89 2.29 4.71
CA SER A 90 8.27 1.01 5.30
C SER A 90 7.09 0.14 5.70
N ILE A 91 7.38 -1.15 5.86
CA ILE A 91 6.54 -2.13 6.55
C ILE A 91 7.34 -2.57 7.78
N LEU A 92 6.79 -2.40 8.98
CA LEU A 92 7.41 -2.81 10.24
C LEU A 92 6.89 -4.20 10.64
N LEU A 93 7.81 -5.10 11.00
CA LEU A 93 7.50 -6.38 11.62
C LEU A 93 7.84 -6.29 13.11
N GLU A 94 6.83 -6.46 13.95
CA GLU A 94 6.94 -6.37 15.41
C GLU A 94 6.19 -7.52 16.07
N LEU A 95 6.66 -7.94 17.24
CA LEU A 95 5.91 -8.83 18.11
C LEU A 95 5.06 -7.97 19.03
N VAL A 96 3.74 -8.13 18.93
CA VAL A 96 2.79 -7.49 19.83
C VAL A 96 2.37 -8.54 20.86
N PRO A 97 2.44 -8.26 22.17
CA PRO A 97 1.95 -9.19 23.17
C PRO A 97 0.44 -9.39 23.04
N ASP A 98 -0.03 -10.62 23.22
CA ASP A 98 -1.45 -10.93 23.33
C ASP A 98 -1.98 -10.31 24.64
N THR A 99 -2.72 -9.22 24.52
CA THR A 99 -3.51 -8.61 25.62
C THR A 99 -4.96 -9.02 25.55
#